data_AF-A0A7L1CR92-F1
#
_entry.id   AF-A0A7L1CR92-F1
#
_cell.length_a   1.000
_cell.length_b   1.000
_cell.length_c   1.000
_cell.angle_alpha   90.00
_cell.angle_beta   90.00
_cell.angle_gamma   90.00
#
_symmetry.space_group_name_H-M   'P 1'
#
loop_
_entity.id
_entity.type
_entity.pdbx_description
1 polymer ?
#
loop_
_entity_poly.entity_id
_entity_poly.type
_entity_poly.pdbx_seq_one_letter_code
_entity_poly.pdbx_strand_id
1 'polypeptide(L)'
;AMAVKALNPKAEVARAQAALAVNISAARGLQDVLRTNLGPKGTMKMLVSGAGDIKLTKDGNVLLQEMQIQHPTASLIAKVATAQDDITGDGTTSNVLIIGELLKQADLYISEGLHPRIVAEGFEIAKEKALEVLEQVKVTKEMDRETLIDVARTSLRTKVHAELADILTEAVVDSVLTVRKADEPIDLYMVEIMEMKHKSETDTTLIRGLVLDHGARHPDMKKRVEDAYVLTCNVSLEYEKTEVSSGFFYKSAEEREKLVKAERKFIEDRVNKIIDLKRRVCGDSDKGFVLINQKGIDPFSLDALAKEGIVALRRAKRRNMERLTLACGGTAMNSVEDLTPDCLGHAGLVYEYTLGEEKYTFIEKCENPRSVTLLIRGPNKHTLTQIKDAVRDGLRAVKNAIEDGCVVPGAGALEVAVANALVKHKPSVKGRAQLGVQAFADALLIIPKVLAQNSGYDPQETLVKVQTEHVESGQLTGVDLNTGEPMVAAAAGIWDNYNVKKQLLHSCTVIASNILLVDEIMRAGMSSLKG
;
A
#
# COMPACT_ATOMS: atom_id res chain seq x y z
N ALA A 1 -8.68 -0.95 -43.91
CA ALA A 1 -9.52 0.25 -44.15
C ALA A 1 -10.75 -0.11 -44.98
N MET A 2 -10.65 -0.39 -46.30
CA MET A 2 -11.86 -0.70 -47.10
C MET A 2 -12.66 -1.92 -46.62
N ALA A 3 -12.02 -3.04 -46.26
CA ALA A 3 -12.73 -4.24 -45.80
C ALA A 3 -13.51 -4.03 -44.49
N VAL A 4 -12.90 -3.40 -43.48
CA VAL A 4 -13.58 -3.10 -42.21
C VAL A 4 -14.64 -2.01 -42.38
N LYS A 5 -14.36 -0.96 -43.17
CA LYS A 5 -15.35 0.09 -43.46
C LYS A 5 -16.54 -0.43 -44.27
N ALA A 6 -16.38 -1.52 -45.01
CA ALA A 6 -17.49 -2.20 -45.67
C ALA A 6 -18.40 -2.93 -44.66
N LEU A 7 -17.86 -3.43 -43.55
CA LEU A 7 -18.65 -4.05 -42.46
C LEU A 7 -19.30 -3.01 -41.54
N ASN A 8 -18.58 -1.95 -41.20
CA ASN A 8 -19.10 -0.85 -40.40
C ASN A 8 -18.52 0.49 -40.91
N PRO A 9 -19.33 1.31 -41.60
CA PRO A 9 -18.88 2.59 -42.15
C PRO A 9 -18.38 3.58 -41.09
N LYS A 10 -18.83 3.44 -39.84
CA LYS A 10 -18.46 4.32 -38.71
C LYS A 10 -17.28 3.80 -37.89
N ALA A 11 -16.69 2.65 -38.25
CA ALA A 11 -15.56 2.12 -37.51
C ALA A 11 -14.27 2.92 -37.78
N GLU A 12 -13.60 3.33 -36.72
CA GLU A 12 -12.26 3.92 -36.77
C GLU A 12 -11.23 2.78 -36.68
N VAL A 13 -10.20 2.84 -37.53
CA VAL A 13 -9.23 1.74 -37.67
C VAL A 13 -7.84 2.28 -37.91
N ALA A 14 -6.87 1.84 -37.11
CA ALA A 14 -5.43 1.96 -37.38
C ALA A 14 -4.86 0.58 -37.73
N ARG A 15 -4.05 0.48 -38.80
CA ARG A 15 -3.52 -0.80 -39.30
C ARG A 15 -1.99 -0.85 -39.31
N ALA A 16 -1.47 -2.06 -39.13
CA ALA A 16 -0.08 -2.47 -39.12
C ALA A 16 0.83 -1.42 -38.46
N GLN A 17 1.69 -0.78 -39.25
CA GLN A 17 2.65 0.20 -38.77
C GLN A 17 2.00 1.42 -38.11
N ALA A 18 0.81 1.84 -38.54
CA ALA A 18 0.09 2.94 -37.90
C ALA A 18 -0.44 2.56 -36.51
N ALA A 19 -0.91 1.32 -36.33
CA ALA A 19 -1.31 0.81 -35.02
C ALA A 19 -0.11 0.73 -34.07
N LEU A 20 1.01 0.22 -34.56
CA LEU A 20 2.26 0.14 -33.82
C LEU A 20 2.77 1.53 -33.40
N ALA A 21 2.79 2.51 -34.32
CA ALA A 21 3.21 3.87 -34.03
C ALA A 21 2.33 4.54 -32.96
N VAL A 22 1.00 4.33 -33.01
CA VAL A 22 0.06 4.83 -32.00
C VAL A 22 0.33 4.20 -30.64
N ASN A 23 0.55 2.89 -30.59
CA ASN A 23 0.87 2.17 -29.35
C ASN A 23 2.17 2.66 -28.71
N ILE A 24 3.24 2.77 -29.50
CA ILE A 24 4.56 3.20 -29.04
C ILE A 24 4.53 4.66 -28.59
N SER A 25 3.86 5.54 -29.35
CA SER A 25 3.70 6.94 -28.98
C SER A 25 2.98 7.10 -27.64
N ALA A 26 1.90 6.34 -27.41
CA ALA A 26 1.18 6.36 -26.15
C ALA A 26 2.02 5.83 -24.97
N ALA A 27 2.78 4.75 -25.18
CA ALA A 27 3.67 4.21 -24.17
C ALA A 27 4.80 5.19 -23.81
N ARG A 28 5.42 5.84 -24.80
CA ARG A 28 6.43 6.88 -24.61
C ARG A 28 5.85 8.10 -23.87
N GLY A 29 4.65 8.54 -24.24
CA GLY A 29 3.97 9.63 -23.55
C GLY A 29 3.73 9.33 -22.06
N LEU A 30 3.31 8.10 -21.74
CA LEU A 30 3.11 7.69 -20.35
C LEU A 30 4.45 7.55 -19.59
N GLN A 31 5.49 7.01 -20.24
CA GLN A 31 6.85 6.95 -19.72
C GLN A 31 7.37 8.35 -19.37
N ASP A 32 7.20 9.33 -20.25
CA ASP A 32 7.68 10.71 -20.02
C ASP A 32 6.94 11.43 -18.89
N VAL A 33 5.65 11.11 -18.67
CA VAL A 33 4.92 11.62 -17.51
C VAL A 33 5.49 11.03 -16.23
N LEU A 34 5.79 9.73 -16.20
CA LEU A 34 6.21 9.03 -14.98
C LEU A 34 7.71 9.10 -14.70
N ARG A 35 8.56 9.36 -15.69
CA ARG A 35 10.04 9.38 -15.52
C ARG A 35 10.47 10.37 -14.46
N THR A 36 9.80 11.51 -14.37
CA THR A 36 10.15 12.57 -13.43
C THR A 36 9.97 12.14 -11.98
N ASN A 37 9.18 11.10 -11.72
CA ASN A 37 8.87 10.65 -10.36
C ASN A 37 9.88 9.62 -9.83
N LEU A 38 10.66 8.99 -10.70
CA LEU A 38 11.53 7.88 -10.31
C LEU A 38 12.66 8.33 -9.38
N GLY A 39 12.86 7.58 -8.30
CA GLY A 39 13.95 7.75 -7.34
C GLY A 39 13.72 8.87 -6.33
N PRO A 40 14.57 8.98 -5.28
CA PRO A 40 14.40 9.97 -4.21
C PRO A 40 14.49 11.43 -4.70
N LYS A 41 15.29 11.71 -5.73
CA LYS A 41 15.39 13.05 -6.37
C LYS A 41 14.27 13.35 -7.39
N GLY A 42 13.35 12.41 -7.63
CA GLY A 42 12.19 12.64 -8.49
C GLY A 42 11.22 13.70 -7.96
N THR A 43 10.47 14.32 -8.85
CA THR A 43 9.52 15.40 -8.56
C THR A 43 8.14 14.87 -8.16
N MET A 44 7.46 15.64 -7.30
CA MET A 44 6.07 15.41 -6.92
C MET A 44 5.13 15.91 -8.01
N LYS A 45 4.00 15.23 -8.19
CA LYS A 45 2.90 15.71 -9.03
C LYS A 45 1.71 16.13 -8.17
N MET A 46 1.15 17.28 -8.51
CA MET A 46 -0.09 17.78 -7.94
C MET A 46 -1.24 17.46 -8.90
N LEU A 47 -2.19 16.67 -8.42
CA LEU A 47 -3.43 16.38 -9.12
C LEU A 47 -4.56 17.18 -8.50
N VAL A 48 -5.40 17.76 -9.35
CA VAL A 48 -6.63 18.44 -8.95
C VAL A 48 -7.78 17.71 -9.60
N SER A 49 -8.65 17.12 -8.78
CA SER A 49 -9.84 16.42 -9.27
C SER A 49 -10.90 17.41 -9.76
N GLY A 50 -11.90 16.93 -10.50
CA GLY A 50 -13.03 17.78 -10.95
C GLY A 50 -13.85 18.38 -9.79
N ALA A 51 -13.78 17.78 -8.60
CA ALA A 51 -14.40 18.31 -7.37
C ALA A 51 -13.52 19.36 -6.66
N GLY A 52 -12.32 19.66 -7.18
CA GLY A 52 -11.36 20.57 -6.55
C GLY A 52 -10.53 19.95 -5.44
N ASP A 53 -10.61 18.64 -5.19
CA ASP A 53 -9.72 17.97 -4.23
C ASP A 53 -8.29 17.91 -4.77
N ILE A 54 -7.32 18.29 -3.94
CA ILE A 54 -5.91 18.38 -4.29
C ILE A 54 -5.19 17.19 -3.68
N LYS A 55 -4.51 16.41 -4.53
CA LYS A 55 -3.69 15.28 -4.12
C LYS A 55 -2.26 15.48 -4.58
N LEU A 56 -1.32 15.36 -3.65
CA LEU A 56 0.11 15.35 -3.94
C LEU A 56 0.59 13.91 -3.91
N THR A 57 1.24 13.47 -4.99
CA THR A 57 1.80 12.12 -5.03
C THR A 57 3.04 12.04 -5.91
N LYS A 58 3.93 11.13 -5.53
CA LYS A 58 5.04 10.66 -6.36
C LYS A 58 4.83 9.24 -6.84
N ASP A 59 3.89 8.52 -6.22
CA ASP A 59 3.65 7.14 -6.54
C ASP A 59 3.00 6.98 -7.92
N GLY A 60 3.55 6.04 -8.70
CA GLY A 60 3.07 5.73 -10.04
C GLY A 60 1.66 5.16 -10.03
N ASN A 61 1.32 4.27 -9.09
CA ASN A 61 0.00 3.65 -9.05
C ASN A 61 -1.08 4.68 -8.70
N VAL A 62 -0.86 5.51 -7.69
CA VAL A 62 -1.79 6.61 -7.35
C VAL A 62 -2.02 7.52 -8.55
N LEU A 63 -0.98 7.90 -9.29
CA LEU A 63 -1.15 8.73 -10.48
C LEU A 63 -1.97 8.06 -11.58
N LEU A 64 -1.69 6.79 -11.86
CA LEU A 64 -2.36 6.04 -12.92
C LEU A 64 -3.84 5.76 -12.60
N GLN A 65 -4.20 5.63 -11.32
CA GLN A 65 -5.58 5.47 -10.88
C GLN A 65 -6.37 6.77 -10.90
N GLU A 66 -5.74 7.90 -10.54
CA GLU A 66 -6.40 9.21 -10.48
C GLU A 66 -6.50 9.88 -11.87
N MET A 67 -5.58 9.56 -12.79
CA MET A 67 -5.62 10.10 -14.15
C MET A 67 -6.71 9.42 -14.99
N GLN A 68 -7.52 10.22 -15.66
CA GLN A 68 -8.50 9.73 -16.64
C GLN A 68 -7.80 9.37 -17.97
N ILE A 69 -7.29 8.14 -18.06
CA ILE A 69 -6.55 7.66 -19.23
C ILE A 69 -7.53 7.28 -20.35
N GLN A 70 -7.52 8.05 -21.45
CA GLN A 70 -8.37 7.79 -22.62
C GLN A 70 -7.74 6.82 -23.62
N HIS A 71 -6.41 6.78 -23.73
CA HIS A 71 -5.73 5.96 -24.73
C HIS A 71 -5.75 4.47 -24.31
N PRO A 72 -6.19 3.54 -25.17
CA PRO A 72 -6.37 2.14 -24.79
C PRO A 72 -5.06 1.47 -24.36
N THR A 73 -3.97 1.73 -25.08
CA THR A 73 -2.64 1.19 -24.77
C THR A 73 -2.13 1.68 -23.42
N ALA A 74 -2.31 2.98 -23.11
CA ALA A 74 -1.93 3.54 -21.82
C ALA A 74 -2.79 2.96 -20.69
N SER A 75 -4.09 2.72 -20.94
CA SER A 75 -4.98 2.06 -19.97
C SER A 75 -4.54 0.62 -19.69
N LEU A 76 -4.10 -0.11 -20.72
CA LEU A 76 -3.57 -1.47 -20.57
C LEU A 76 -2.28 -1.48 -19.73
N ILE A 77 -1.34 -0.57 -20.02
CA ILE A 77 -0.11 -0.41 -19.24
C ILE A 77 -0.42 -0.01 -17.79
N ALA A 78 -1.38 0.90 -17.58
CA ALA A 78 -1.81 1.33 -16.25
C ALA A 78 -2.36 0.16 -15.41
N LYS A 79 -3.20 -0.70 -15.99
CA LYS A 79 -3.74 -1.89 -15.30
C LYS A 79 -2.65 -2.85 -14.84
N VAL A 80 -1.59 -2.99 -15.63
CA VAL A 80 -0.44 -3.84 -15.29
C VAL A 80 0.37 -3.23 -14.15
N ALA A 81 0.55 -1.90 -14.16
CA ALA A 81 1.18 -1.20 -13.04
C ALA A 81 0.36 -1.33 -11.75
N THR A 82 -0.97 -1.28 -11.82
CA THR A 82 -1.84 -1.56 -10.66
C THR A 82 -1.72 -3.00 -10.19
N ALA A 83 -1.66 -3.99 -11.09
CA ALA A 83 -1.44 -5.37 -10.72
C ALA A 83 -0.07 -5.59 -10.02
N GLN A 84 0.97 -4.87 -10.46
CA GLN A 84 2.28 -4.87 -9.79
C GLN A 84 2.18 -4.27 -8.37
N ASP A 85 1.45 -3.17 -8.19
CA ASP A 85 1.22 -2.58 -6.87
C ASP A 85 0.47 -3.54 -5.95
N ASP A 86 -0.56 -4.22 -6.45
CA ASP A 86 -1.38 -5.14 -5.65
C ASP A 86 -0.57 -6.32 -5.11
N ILE A 87 0.36 -6.87 -5.91
CA ILE A 87 1.19 -8.01 -5.50
C ILE A 87 2.40 -7.57 -4.68
N THR A 88 3.12 -6.54 -5.13
CA THR A 88 4.43 -6.20 -4.57
C THR A 88 4.44 -4.89 -3.79
N GLY A 89 3.54 -3.96 -4.08
CA GLY A 89 3.46 -2.65 -3.42
C GLY A 89 4.53 -1.65 -3.81
N ASP A 90 5.40 -1.98 -4.77
CA ASP A 90 6.43 -1.06 -5.28
C ASP A 90 6.79 -1.40 -6.73
N GLY A 91 7.62 -0.58 -7.37
CA GLY A 91 8.10 -0.79 -8.74
C GLY A 91 7.10 -0.41 -9.84
N THR A 92 6.01 0.26 -9.49
CA THR A 92 4.93 0.66 -10.40
C THR A 92 5.42 1.63 -11.48
N THR A 93 6.18 2.65 -11.07
CA THR A 93 6.84 3.61 -11.98
C THR A 93 7.85 2.91 -12.88
N SER A 94 8.73 2.08 -12.31
CA SER A 94 9.76 1.35 -13.05
C SER A 94 9.16 0.46 -14.14
N ASN A 95 8.00 -0.16 -13.86
CA ASN A 95 7.29 -1.03 -14.80
C ASN A 95 6.90 -0.28 -16.08
N VAL A 96 6.31 0.91 -15.92
CA VAL A 96 5.91 1.74 -17.07
C VAL A 96 7.12 2.27 -17.84
N LEU A 97 8.20 2.63 -17.14
CA LEU A 97 9.42 3.13 -17.79
C LEU A 97 10.08 2.07 -18.66
N ILE A 98 10.21 0.84 -18.15
CA ILE A 98 10.79 -0.28 -18.90
C ILE A 98 9.89 -0.64 -20.09
N ILE A 99 8.56 -0.70 -19.92
CA ILE A 99 7.65 -1.00 -21.05
C ILE A 99 7.79 0.06 -22.15
N GLY A 100 7.80 1.35 -21.79
CA GLY A 100 7.97 2.45 -22.73
C GLY A 100 9.30 2.37 -23.47
N GLU A 101 10.39 2.10 -22.76
CA GLU A 101 11.71 1.99 -23.38
C GLU A 101 11.86 0.70 -24.21
N LEU A 102 11.31 -0.44 -23.79
CA LEU A 102 11.29 -1.69 -24.58
C LEU A 102 10.61 -1.48 -25.92
N LEU A 103 9.44 -0.85 -25.92
CA LEU A 103 8.70 -0.51 -27.13
C LEU A 103 9.47 0.48 -28.00
N LYS A 104 10.19 1.43 -27.38
CA LYS A 104 11.03 2.38 -28.10
C LYS A 104 12.26 1.72 -28.76
N GLN A 105 12.92 0.78 -28.07
CA GLN A 105 14.05 0.04 -28.64
C GLN A 105 13.60 -0.94 -29.74
N ALA A 106 12.43 -1.57 -29.57
CA ALA A 106 11.82 -2.40 -30.60
C ALA A 106 11.49 -1.61 -31.88
N ASP A 107 11.01 -0.38 -31.74
CA ASP A 107 10.66 0.52 -32.86
C ASP A 107 11.82 0.74 -33.83
N LEU A 108 13.05 0.84 -33.31
CA LEU A 108 14.25 1.06 -34.13
C LEU A 108 14.45 -0.10 -35.12
N TYR A 109 14.40 -1.33 -34.63
CA TYR A 109 14.56 -2.52 -35.47
C TYR A 109 13.35 -2.78 -36.38
N ILE A 110 12.13 -2.47 -35.92
CA ILE A 110 10.92 -2.60 -36.75
C ILE A 110 10.95 -1.58 -37.89
N SER A 111 11.43 -0.37 -37.63
CA SER A 111 11.62 0.67 -38.64
C SER A 111 12.67 0.29 -39.69
N GLU A 112 13.69 -0.50 -39.31
CA GLU A 112 14.66 -1.11 -40.23
C GLU A 112 14.10 -2.30 -41.03
N GLY A 113 12.85 -2.71 -40.76
CA GLY A 113 12.15 -3.78 -41.50
C GLY A 113 12.15 -5.15 -40.80
N LEU A 114 12.49 -5.23 -39.51
CA LEU A 114 12.37 -6.47 -38.75
C LEU A 114 10.91 -6.76 -38.40
N HIS A 115 10.48 -8.02 -38.54
CA HIS A 115 9.12 -8.41 -38.19
C HIS A 115 8.93 -8.36 -36.64
N PRO A 116 7.87 -7.72 -36.10
CA PRO A 116 7.67 -7.56 -34.65
C PRO A 116 7.71 -8.88 -33.86
N ARG A 117 7.23 -9.98 -34.47
CA ARG A 117 7.30 -11.33 -33.89
C ARG A 117 8.71 -11.78 -33.51
N ILE A 118 9.72 -11.43 -34.31
CA ILE A 118 11.12 -11.80 -34.05
C ILE A 118 11.67 -11.00 -32.85
N VAL A 119 11.25 -9.74 -32.71
CA VAL A 119 11.61 -8.91 -31.55
C VAL A 119 10.97 -9.48 -30.28
N ALA A 120 9.68 -9.83 -30.34
CA ALA A 120 8.97 -10.45 -29.21
C ALA A 120 9.59 -11.80 -28.81
N GLU A 121 10.01 -12.63 -29.77
CA GLU A 121 10.74 -13.87 -29.50
C GLU A 121 12.10 -13.59 -28.81
N GLY A 122 12.84 -12.58 -29.27
CA GLY A 122 14.06 -12.14 -28.62
C GLY A 122 13.86 -11.61 -27.19
N PHE A 123 12.72 -10.96 -26.91
CA PHE A 123 12.36 -10.52 -25.56
C PHE A 123 12.10 -11.69 -24.62
N GLU A 124 11.43 -12.75 -25.07
CA GLU A 124 11.21 -13.94 -24.24
C GLU A 124 12.53 -14.63 -23.86
N ILE A 125 13.45 -14.79 -24.82
CA ILE A 125 14.79 -15.34 -24.59
C ILE A 125 15.57 -14.45 -23.60
N ALA A 126 15.51 -13.13 -23.79
CA ALA A 126 16.18 -12.19 -22.90
C ALA A 126 15.60 -12.21 -21.48
N LYS A 127 14.28 -12.34 -21.35
CA LYS A 127 13.59 -12.42 -20.05
C LYS A 127 14.03 -13.65 -19.26
N GLU A 128 14.06 -14.82 -19.88
CA GLU A 128 14.54 -16.05 -19.21
C GLU A 128 15.97 -15.86 -18.73
N LYS A 129 16.85 -15.33 -19.59
CA LYS A 129 18.24 -15.08 -19.20
C LYS A 129 18.37 -14.02 -18.10
N ALA A 130 17.55 -12.97 -18.12
CA ALA A 130 17.52 -11.94 -17.09
C ALA A 130 17.07 -12.51 -15.73
N LEU A 131 16.09 -13.42 -15.72
CA LEU A 131 15.65 -14.11 -14.51
C LEU A 131 16.71 -15.06 -13.96
N GLU A 132 17.47 -15.75 -14.82
CA GLU A 132 18.63 -16.53 -14.39
C GLU A 132 19.70 -15.66 -13.72
N VAL A 133 20.00 -14.50 -14.30
CA VAL A 133 20.97 -13.55 -13.74
C VAL A 133 20.46 -12.99 -12.42
N LEU A 134 19.17 -12.66 -12.31
CA LEU A 134 18.55 -12.23 -11.07
C LEU A 134 18.72 -13.27 -9.95
N GLU A 135 18.58 -14.56 -10.27
CA GLU A 135 18.83 -15.65 -9.33
C GLU A 135 20.29 -15.77 -8.89
N GLN A 136 21.24 -15.47 -9.76
CA GLN A 136 22.67 -15.48 -9.42
C GLN A 136 23.10 -14.25 -8.60
N VAL A 137 22.44 -13.12 -8.84
CA VAL A 137 22.78 -11.81 -8.28
C VAL A 137 22.11 -11.56 -6.92
N LYS A 138 21.02 -12.27 -6.61
CA LYS A 138 20.32 -12.08 -5.34
C LYS A 138 21.24 -12.37 -4.16
N VAL A 139 21.13 -11.56 -3.12
CA VAL A 139 21.92 -11.72 -1.89
C VAL A 139 20.99 -12.33 -0.85
N THR A 140 21.19 -13.61 -0.56
CA THR A 140 20.53 -14.27 0.58
C THR A 140 21.18 -13.78 1.86
N LYS A 141 20.40 -13.13 2.72
CA LYS A 141 20.82 -12.64 4.03
C LYS A 141 19.78 -13.06 5.07
N GLU A 142 20.24 -13.26 6.30
CA GLU A 142 19.31 -13.25 7.42
C GLU A 142 18.71 -11.84 7.53
N MET A 143 17.38 -11.78 7.62
CA MET A 143 16.65 -10.52 7.65
C MET A 143 16.73 -9.90 9.05
N ASP A 144 17.92 -9.40 9.37
CA ASP A 144 18.20 -8.66 10.59
C ASP A 144 17.49 -7.31 10.59
N ARG A 145 17.22 -6.77 11.78
CA ARG A 145 16.57 -5.46 11.93
C ARG A 145 17.27 -4.36 11.13
N GLU A 146 18.60 -4.35 11.10
CA GLU A 146 19.39 -3.38 10.34
C GLU A 146 19.16 -3.48 8.83
N THR A 147 19.13 -4.70 8.29
CA THR A 147 18.84 -4.91 6.87
C THR A 147 17.41 -4.47 6.51
N LEU A 148 16.45 -4.72 7.39
CA LEU A 148 15.06 -4.29 7.20
C LEU A 148 14.92 -2.76 7.27
N ILE A 149 15.72 -2.11 8.12
CA ILE A 149 15.81 -0.64 8.18
C ILE A 149 16.32 -0.09 6.85
N ASP A 150 17.35 -0.69 6.27
CA ASP A 150 17.90 -0.25 4.99
C ASP A 150 16.89 -0.46 3.83
N VAL A 151 16.14 -1.57 3.82
CA VAL A 151 15.05 -1.83 2.86
C VAL A 151 13.94 -0.79 3.01
N ALA A 152 13.44 -0.58 4.23
CA ALA A 152 12.39 0.40 4.53
C ALA A 152 12.83 1.81 4.13
N ARG A 153 14.06 2.20 4.49
CA ARG A 153 14.66 3.49 4.15
C ARG A 153 14.74 3.68 2.64
N THR A 154 15.15 2.65 1.90
CA THR A 154 15.23 2.71 0.43
C THR A 154 13.87 3.00 -0.19
N SER A 155 12.82 2.26 0.22
CA SER A 155 11.46 2.47 -0.29
C SER A 155 10.89 3.84 0.12
N LEU A 156 10.98 4.21 1.41
CA LEU A 156 10.42 5.46 1.94
C LEU A 156 11.07 6.72 1.34
N ARG A 157 12.40 6.72 1.17
CA ARG A 157 13.12 7.86 0.57
C ARG A 157 12.68 8.16 -0.87
N THR A 158 12.06 7.20 -1.57
CA THR A 158 11.50 7.48 -2.89
C THR A 158 10.24 8.34 -2.83
N LYS A 159 9.47 8.31 -1.74
CA LYS A 159 8.13 8.93 -1.63
C LYS A 159 8.08 10.18 -0.77
N VAL A 160 8.91 10.24 0.28
CA VAL A 160 8.95 11.33 1.26
C VAL A 160 10.36 11.92 1.39
N HIS A 161 10.46 13.06 2.06
CA HIS A 161 11.75 13.69 2.36
C HIS A 161 12.62 12.78 3.22
N ALA A 162 13.94 12.86 3.06
CA ALA A 162 14.89 11.95 3.70
C ALA A 162 14.79 11.93 5.24
N GLU A 163 14.67 13.10 5.87
CA GLU A 163 14.53 13.23 7.33
C GLU A 163 13.26 12.54 7.85
N LEU A 164 12.13 12.75 7.16
CA LEU A 164 10.88 12.08 7.50
C LEU A 164 10.95 10.57 7.22
N ALA A 165 11.63 10.15 6.15
CA ALA A 165 11.84 8.75 5.85
C ALA A 165 12.58 8.04 6.99
N ASP A 166 13.62 8.66 7.56
CA ASP A 166 14.41 8.05 8.63
C ASP A 166 13.56 7.85 9.91
N ILE A 167 12.69 8.81 10.27
CA ILE A 167 11.74 8.66 11.39
C ILE A 167 10.73 7.52 11.13
N LEU A 168 10.17 7.48 9.92
CA LEU A 168 9.18 6.47 9.53
C LEU A 168 9.79 5.07 9.43
N THR A 169 11.08 4.98 9.08
CA THR A 169 11.78 3.71 8.86
C THR A 169 11.75 2.84 10.12
N GLU A 170 12.07 3.41 11.28
CA GLU A 170 12.05 2.67 12.54
C GLU A 170 10.64 2.17 12.88
N ALA A 171 9.65 3.06 12.74
CA ALA A 171 8.25 2.75 13.02
C ALA A 171 7.71 1.64 12.09
N VAL A 172 8.04 1.68 10.80
CA VAL A 172 7.63 0.68 9.80
C VAL A 172 8.23 -0.68 10.12
N VAL A 173 9.53 -0.77 10.39
CA VAL A 173 10.22 -2.04 10.67
C VAL A 173 9.71 -2.64 11.97
N ASP A 174 9.62 -1.85 13.04
CA ASP A 174 9.14 -2.32 14.34
C ASP A 174 7.67 -2.77 14.26
N SER A 175 6.85 -2.14 13.41
CA SER A 175 5.47 -2.57 13.17
C SER A 175 5.40 -3.96 12.57
N VAL A 176 6.18 -4.21 11.51
CA VAL A 176 6.18 -5.51 10.81
C VAL A 176 6.76 -6.60 11.71
N LEU A 177 7.83 -6.30 12.45
CA LEU A 177 8.43 -7.25 13.40
C LEU A 177 7.47 -7.63 14.54
N THR A 178 6.65 -6.69 15.00
CA THR A 178 5.66 -6.94 16.06
C THR A 178 4.51 -7.83 15.57
N VAL A 179 4.08 -7.67 14.31
CA VAL A 179 3.01 -8.47 13.71
C VAL A 179 3.50 -9.86 13.26
N ARG A 180 4.79 -10.00 12.98
CA ARG A 180 5.40 -11.25 12.51
C ARG A 180 5.19 -12.38 13.51
N LYS A 181 4.65 -13.50 13.03
CA LYS A 181 4.69 -14.80 13.70
C LYS A 181 5.65 -15.71 12.95
N ALA A 182 6.29 -16.65 13.64
CA ALA A 182 7.30 -17.52 13.04
C ALA A 182 6.72 -18.42 11.91
N ASP A 183 5.47 -18.86 12.06
CA ASP A 183 4.88 -19.92 11.22
C ASP A 183 3.70 -19.46 10.33
N GLU A 184 3.35 -18.17 10.35
CA GLU A 184 2.23 -17.61 9.56
C GLU A 184 2.73 -16.51 8.61
N PRO A 185 2.11 -16.38 7.41
CA PRO A 185 2.41 -15.26 6.52
C PRO A 185 2.06 -13.93 7.18
N ILE A 186 2.83 -12.89 6.87
CA ILE A 186 2.67 -11.59 7.52
C ILE A 186 1.38 -10.94 7.01
N ASP A 187 0.45 -10.71 7.92
CA ASP A 187 -0.78 -9.98 7.65
C ASP A 187 -0.65 -8.48 7.97
N LEU A 188 -0.49 -7.66 6.93
CA LEU A 188 -0.41 -6.21 7.06
C LEU A 188 -1.72 -5.55 7.51
N TYR A 189 -2.87 -6.25 7.46
CA TYR A 189 -4.12 -5.71 8.01
C TYR A 189 -4.05 -5.48 9.52
N MET A 190 -3.12 -6.16 10.22
CA MET A 190 -2.88 -5.98 11.65
C MET A 190 -2.10 -4.71 12.00
N VAL A 191 -1.52 -4.05 11.00
CA VAL A 191 -0.96 -2.70 11.14
C VAL A 191 -2.05 -1.69 10.80
N GLU A 192 -2.61 -1.02 11.81
CA GLU A 192 -3.53 0.09 11.60
C GLU A 192 -2.73 1.35 11.26
N ILE A 193 -3.10 2.01 10.17
CA ILE A 193 -2.59 3.35 9.87
C ILE A 193 -3.70 4.34 10.26
N MET A 194 -3.43 5.13 11.29
CA MET A 194 -4.33 6.17 11.78
C MET A 194 -3.78 7.54 11.38
N GLU A 195 -4.65 8.42 10.90
CA GLU A 195 -4.30 9.78 10.54
C GLU A 195 -4.78 10.74 11.61
N MET A 196 -3.96 11.71 11.96
CA MET A 196 -4.30 12.74 12.94
C MET A 196 -3.81 14.10 12.45
N LYS A 197 -4.73 15.05 12.31
CA LYS A 197 -4.41 16.41 11.87
C LYS A 197 -3.67 17.13 13.00
N HIS A 198 -2.37 17.35 12.85
CA HIS A 198 -1.53 18.01 13.85
C HIS A 198 -0.58 19.01 13.19
N LYS A 199 0.01 19.94 13.93
CA LYS A 199 0.82 21.01 13.32
C LYS A 199 2.08 20.52 12.60
N SER A 200 2.66 19.40 13.04
CA SER A 200 3.89 18.82 12.50
C SER A 200 3.65 17.43 11.90
N GLU A 201 4.31 17.14 10.78
CA GLU A 201 4.40 15.82 10.17
C GLU A 201 5.45 14.89 10.79
N THR A 202 6.44 15.45 11.49
CA THR A 202 7.56 14.67 12.07
C THR A 202 7.16 13.88 13.31
N ASP A 203 6.03 14.19 13.95
CA ASP A 203 5.57 13.57 15.20
C ASP A 203 4.84 12.23 14.98
N THR A 204 5.15 11.52 13.88
CA THR A 204 4.57 10.21 13.60
C THR A 204 5.11 9.19 14.59
N THR A 205 4.22 8.42 15.21
CA THR A 205 4.57 7.52 16.33
C THR A 205 4.03 6.11 16.10
N LEU A 206 4.84 5.12 16.47
CA LEU A 206 4.40 3.73 16.56
C LEU A 206 3.78 3.48 17.94
N ILE A 207 2.55 3.02 17.94
CA ILE A 207 1.82 2.65 19.14
C ILE A 207 1.67 1.14 19.16
N ARG A 208 2.28 0.52 20.18
CA ARG A 208 2.19 -0.92 20.45
C ARG A 208 0.83 -1.25 21.07
N GLY A 209 -0.20 -1.16 20.24
CA GLY A 209 -1.61 -1.33 20.59
C GLY A 209 -2.50 -0.69 19.54
N LEU A 210 -3.65 -0.16 19.95
CA LEU A 210 -4.65 0.37 19.03
C LEU A 210 -5.00 1.83 19.33
N VAL A 211 -5.13 2.65 18.27
CA VAL A 211 -5.76 3.97 18.36
C VAL A 211 -7.13 3.93 17.72
N LEU A 212 -8.13 4.41 18.43
CA LEU A 212 -9.50 4.57 17.95
C LEU A 212 -9.77 6.04 17.64
N ASP A 213 -10.49 6.30 16.55
CA ASP A 213 -10.88 7.63 16.07
C ASP A 213 -12.08 8.24 16.83
N HIS A 214 -12.50 7.58 17.92
CA HIS A 214 -13.60 8.00 18.76
C HIS A 214 -13.21 7.89 20.24
N GLY A 215 -13.73 8.80 21.05
CA GLY A 215 -13.56 8.83 22.50
C GLY A 215 -14.87 8.72 23.27
N ALA A 216 -14.78 8.82 24.59
CA ALA A 216 -15.91 8.83 25.48
C ALA A 216 -16.80 10.05 25.20
N ARG A 217 -18.11 9.81 25.09
CA ARG A 217 -19.09 10.87 24.82
C ARG A 217 -19.62 11.53 26.09
N HIS A 218 -19.65 10.81 27.19
CA HIS A 218 -20.13 11.34 28.46
C HIS A 218 -19.00 12.10 29.18
N PRO A 219 -19.25 13.32 29.71
CA PRO A 219 -18.22 14.15 30.33
C PRO A 219 -17.62 13.54 31.60
N ASP A 220 -18.42 12.81 32.39
CA ASP A 220 -17.99 12.20 33.65
C ASP A 220 -17.24 10.86 33.47
N MET A 221 -17.09 10.37 32.23
CA MET A 221 -16.26 9.20 31.98
C MET A 221 -14.79 9.51 32.23
N LYS A 222 -14.07 8.56 32.83
CA LYS A 222 -12.63 8.69 33.10
C LYS A 222 -11.88 8.90 31.78
N LYS A 223 -11.04 9.95 31.71
CA LYS A 223 -10.20 10.22 30.55
C LYS A 223 -8.95 9.33 30.48
N ARG A 224 -8.53 8.77 31.62
CA ARG A 224 -7.36 7.90 31.73
C ARG A 224 -7.70 6.75 32.64
N VAL A 225 -7.34 5.56 32.20
CA VAL A 225 -7.60 4.28 32.86
C VAL A 225 -6.30 3.50 32.82
N GLU A 226 -5.75 3.22 33.99
CA GLU A 226 -4.57 2.36 34.15
C GLU A 226 -5.03 0.93 34.43
N ASP A 227 -4.25 -0.06 33.99
CA ASP A 227 -4.57 -1.49 34.14
C ASP A 227 -6.01 -1.84 33.72
N ALA A 228 -6.31 -1.61 32.44
CA ALA A 228 -7.64 -1.68 31.90
C ALA A 228 -8.01 -3.07 31.37
N TYR A 229 -9.10 -3.63 31.89
CA TYR A 229 -9.80 -4.73 31.22
C TYR A 229 -10.67 -4.20 30.10
N VAL A 230 -10.46 -4.72 28.90
CA VAL A 230 -11.12 -4.28 27.67
C VAL A 230 -12.18 -5.31 27.28
N LEU A 231 -13.44 -4.92 27.35
CA LEU A 231 -14.57 -5.71 26.85
C LEU A 231 -14.92 -5.26 25.43
N THR A 232 -14.77 -6.16 24.46
CA THR A 232 -15.19 -5.94 23.08
C THR A 232 -16.53 -6.61 22.80
N CYS A 233 -17.55 -5.83 22.44
CA CYS A 233 -18.90 -6.33 22.15
C CYS A 233 -19.42 -5.83 20.79
N ASN A 234 -20.36 -6.54 20.20
CA ASN A 234 -21.16 -6.05 19.06
C ASN A 234 -22.67 -5.99 19.34
N VAL A 235 -23.06 -6.00 20.62
CA VAL A 235 -24.46 -5.95 21.06
C VAL A 235 -24.97 -4.52 21.04
N SER A 236 -26.23 -4.34 20.66
CA SER A 236 -26.87 -3.03 20.71
C SER A 236 -27.23 -2.66 22.14
N LEU A 237 -26.68 -1.55 22.61
CA LEU A 237 -27.05 -0.89 23.86
C LEU A 237 -27.86 0.38 23.55
N GLU A 238 -28.54 0.40 22.41
CA GLU A 238 -29.47 1.46 22.04
C GLU A 238 -30.87 0.87 21.81
N TYR A 239 -31.87 1.75 21.85
CA TYR A 239 -33.23 1.37 21.51
C TYR A 239 -33.30 0.96 20.03
N GLU A 240 -33.46 -0.34 19.80
CA GLU A 240 -33.68 -0.91 18.47
C GLU A 240 -35.19 -1.04 18.22
N LYS A 241 -35.65 -0.48 17.10
CA LYS A 241 -36.96 -0.84 16.56
C LYS A 241 -36.91 -2.28 16.08
N THR A 242 -38.00 -3.02 16.29
CA THR A 242 -38.13 -4.38 15.78
C THR A 242 -38.05 -4.39 14.25
N GLU A 243 -37.41 -5.41 13.69
CA GLU A 243 -37.29 -5.58 12.23
C GLU A 243 -38.64 -5.84 11.57
N VAL A 244 -39.50 -6.60 12.24
CA VAL A 244 -40.91 -6.74 11.87
C VAL A 244 -41.66 -5.51 12.39
N SER A 245 -42.57 -4.95 11.59
CA SER A 245 -43.39 -3.80 12.00
C SER A 245 -44.28 -4.15 13.20
N SER A 246 -43.77 -3.98 14.42
CA SER A 246 -44.56 -4.10 15.63
C SER A 246 -45.15 -2.74 15.96
N GLY A 247 -46.40 -2.53 15.56
CA GLY A 247 -47.20 -1.41 16.07
C GLY A 247 -47.76 -1.78 17.43
N PHE A 248 -47.37 -1.06 18.48
CA PHE A 248 -48.04 -1.21 19.79
C PHE A 248 -49.34 -0.40 19.78
N PHE A 249 -50.46 -1.08 19.99
CA PHE A 249 -51.75 -0.43 20.24
C PHE A 249 -51.99 -0.40 21.75
N TYR A 250 -52.20 0.80 22.30
CA TYR A 250 -52.53 1.02 23.71
C TYR A 250 -53.82 1.84 23.81
N LYS A 251 -54.64 1.54 24.82
CA LYS A 251 -55.92 2.24 25.04
C LYS A 251 -55.83 3.29 26.15
N SER A 252 -54.88 3.14 27.07
CA SER A 252 -54.68 4.03 28.21
C SER A 252 -53.27 4.64 28.25
N ALA A 253 -53.14 5.79 28.91
CA ALA A 253 -51.83 6.43 29.11
C ALA A 253 -50.90 5.58 29.99
N GLU A 254 -51.45 4.86 30.98
CA GLU A 254 -50.67 3.99 31.86
C GLU A 254 -50.06 2.79 31.13
N GLU A 255 -50.79 2.19 30.18
CA GLU A 255 -50.26 1.12 29.33
C GLU A 255 -49.08 1.60 28.50
N ARG A 256 -49.17 2.82 27.95
CA ARG A 256 -48.07 3.44 27.19
C ARG A 256 -46.82 3.60 28.06
N GLU A 257 -46.96 4.09 29.28
CA GLU A 257 -45.81 4.25 30.19
C GLU A 257 -45.18 2.91 30.57
N LYS A 258 -46.00 1.86 30.81
CA LYS A 258 -45.49 0.52 31.13
C LYS A 258 -44.69 -0.08 29.98
N LEU A 259 -45.14 0.11 28.73
CA LEU A 259 -44.43 -0.37 27.55
C LEU A 259 -43.09 0.34 27.36
N VAL A 260 -43.07 1.67 27.47
CA VAL A 260 -41.81 2.46 27.39
C VAL A 260 -40.83 2.03 28.49
N LYS A 261 -41.32 1.73 29.71
CA LYS A 261 -40.48 1.20 30.80
C LYS A 261 -39.99 -0.22 30.50
N ALA A 262 -40.80 -1.09 29.90
CA ALA A 262 -40.41 -2.45 29.56
C ALA A 262 -39.32 -2.49 28.47
N GLU A 263 -39.43 -1.63 27.45
CA GLU A 263 -38.40 -1.47 26.42
C GLU A 263 -37.08 -0.99 27.01
N ARG A 264 -37.13 -0.04 27.96
CA ARG A 264 -35.94 0.43 28.68
C ARG A 264 -35.34 -0.65 29.56
N LYS A 265 -36.16 -1.39 30.31
CA LYS A 265 -35.70 -2.51 31.14
C LYS A 265 -34.86 -3.50 30.37
N PHE A 266 -35.21 -3.80 29.13
CA PHE A 266 -34.42 -4.70 28.29
C PHE A 266 -32.98 -4.21 28.04
N ILE A 267 -32.80 -2.90 27.87
CA ILE A 267 -31.47 -2.29 27.71
C ILE A 267 -30.77 -2.22 29.07
N GLU A 268 -31.47 -1.81 30.12
CA GLU A 268 -30.96 -1.75 31.49
C GLU A 268 -30.46 -3.12 31.94
N ASP A 269 -31.18 -4.21 31.66
CA ASP A 269 -30.78 -5.58 31.99
C ASP A 269 -29.46 -5.97 31.32
N ARG A 270 -29.25 -5.56 30.06
CA ARG A 270 -27.98 -5.77 29.34
C ARG A 270 -26.85 -4.95 29.97
N VAL A 271 -27.09 -3.69 30.29
CA VAL A 271 -26.10 -2.82 30.93
C VAL A 271 -25.74 -3.35 32.32
N ASN A 272 -26.73 -3.79 33.10
CA ASN A 272 -26.55 -4.36 34.42
C ASN A 272 -25.67 -5.62 34.37
N LYS A 273 -25.83 -6.50 33.38
CA LYS A 273 -24.93 -7.66 33.19
C LYS A 273 -23.47 -7.23 32.95
N ILE A 274 -23.23 -6.13 32.22
CA ILE A 274 -21.87 -5.59 32.01
C ILE A 274 -21.33 -4.99 33.31
N ILE A 275 -22.16 -4.27 34.07
CA ILE A 275 -21.80 -3.71 35.38
C ILE A 275 -21.49 -4.84 36.37
N ASP A 276 -22.25 -5.92 36.37
CA ASP A 276 -22.01 -7.09 37.21
C ASP A 276 -20.68 -7.76 36.87
N LEU A 277 -20.35 -7.91 35.58
CA LEU A 277 -19.04 -8.40 35.15
C LEU A 277 -17.93 -7.47 35.65
N LYS A 278 -18.09 -6.16 35.51
CA LYS A 278 -17.14 -5.16 36.00
C LYS A 278 -16.93 -5.30 37.51
N ARG A 279 -18.01 -5.45 38.29
CA ARG A 279 -17.92 -5.62 39.75
C ARG A 279 -17.22 -6.93 40.14
N ARG A 280 -17.43 -8.02 39.40
CA ARG A 280 -16.74 -9.31 39.61
C ARG A 280 -15.24 -9.22 39.37
N VAL A 281 -14.81 -8.47 38.35
CA VAL A 281 -13.41 -8.42 37.91
C VAL A 281 -12.63 -7.30 38.60
N CYS A 282 -13.22 -6.12 38.73
CA CYS A 282 -12.57 -4.94 39.27
C CYS A 282 -12.73 -4.80 40.79
N GLY A 283 -13.82 -5.28 41.42
CA GLY A 283 -14.03 -5.21 42.87
C GLY A 283 -13.64 -3.86 43.50
N ASP A 284 -12.93 -3.90 44.64
CA ASP A 284 -12.31 -2.74 45.31
C ASP A 284 -10.90 -2.40 44.77
N SER A 285 -10.47 -3.02 43.67
CA SER A 285 -9.14 -2.81 43.10
C SER A 285 -9.11 -1.57 42.20
N ASP A 286 -7.93 -0.96 42.04
CA ASP A 286 -7.69 0.17 41.11
C ASP A 286 -7.77 -0.22 39.62
N LYS A 287 -8.26 -1.43 39.31
CA LYS A 287 -8.37 -2.00 37.98
C LYS A 287 -9.40 -1.25 37.14
N GLY A 288 -8.97 -0.84 35.94
CA GLY A 288 -9.81 -0.19 34.96
C GLY A 288 -10.75 -1.12 34.22
N PHE A 289 -11.86 -0.58 33.71
CA PHE A 289 -12.76 -1.31 32.81
C PHE A 289 -13.20 -0.42 31.65
N VAL A 290 -12.98 -0.91 30.43
CA VAL A 290 -13.27 -0.20 29.17
C VAL A 290 -14.17 -1.08 28.32
N LEU A 291 -15.32 -0.54 27.91
CA LEU A 291 -16.23 -1.18 26.97
C LEU A 291 -16.04 -0.58 25.59
N ILE A 292 -15.75 -1.42 24.60
CA ILE A 292 -15.66 -1.03 23.20
C ILE A 292 -16.75 -1.75 22.42
N ASN A 293 -17.79 -1.00 22.05
CA ASN A 293 -18.93 -1.55 21.34
C ASN A 293 -18.90 -1.17 19.85
N GLN A 294 -19.14 -2.16 18.99
CA GLN A 294 -19.35 -1.95 17.55
C GLN A 294 -20.67 -1.24 17.26
N LYS A 295 -21.71 -1.49 18.07
CA LYS A 295 -23.02 -0.86 17.92
C LYS A 295 -23.13 0.43 18.76
N GLY A 296 -24.30 1.07 18.69
CA GLY A 296 -24.59 2.27 19.47
C GLY A 296 -24.76 1.98 20.96
N ILE A 297 -24.61 3.05 21.74
CA ILE A 297 -24.92 3.11 23.17
C ILE A 297 -25.79 4.35 23.37
N ASP A 298 -26.94 4.18 24.01
CA ASP A 298 -27.86 5.27 24.31
C ASP A 298 -27.36 6.15 25.47
N PRO A 299 -27.86 7.39 25.60
CA PRO A 299 -27.42 8.30 26.65
C PRO A 299 -27.64 7.76 28.08
N PHE A 300 -28.76 7.08 28.35
CA PHE A 300 -29.03 6.56 29.70
C PHE A 300 -28.07 5.44 30.08
N SER A 301 -27.71 4.54 29.14
CA SER A 301 -26.67 3.55 29.40
C SER A 301 -25.29 4.20 29.56
N LEU A 302 -24.98 5.27 28.82
CA LEU A 302 -23.74 6.01 29.02
C LEU A 302 -23.68 6.60 30.43
N ASP A 303 -24.76 7.18 30.94
CA ASP A 303 -24.83 7.70 32.31
C ASP A 303 -24.65 6.59 33.36
N ALA A 304 -25.29 5.43 33.15
CA ALA A 304 -25.16 4.28 34.04
C ALA A 304 -23.72 3.73 34.07
N LEU A 305 -23.10 3.59 32.90
CA LEU A 305 -21.70 3.15 32.77
C LEU A 305 -20.73 4.18 33.35
N ALA A 306 -21.00 5.47 33.16
CA ALA A 306 -20.18 6.56 33.69
C ALA A 306 -20.20 6.61 35.22
N LYS A 307 -21.37 6.39 35.86
CA LYS A 307 -21.51 6.32 37.32
C LYS A 307 -20.66 5.21 37.94
N GLU A 308 -20.59 4.07 37.27
CA GLU A 308 -19.73 2.98 37.69
C GLU A 308 -18.26 3.26 37.35
N GLY A 309 -17.94 4.29 36.55
CA GLY A 309 -16.59 4.62 36.11
C GLY A 309 -16.07 3.71 34.99
N ILE A 310 -16.96 3.16 34.16
CA ILE A 310 -16.62 2.43 32.92
C ILE A 310 -16.46 3.43 31.78
N VAL A 311 -15.36 3.34 31.03
CA VAL A 311 -15.20 4.09 29.79
C VAL A 311 -15.90 3.33 28.67
N ALA A 312 -16.94 3.91 28.08
CA ALA A 312 -17.72 3.27 27.04
C ALA A 312 -17.53 3.97 25.68
N LEU A 313 -17.01 3.23 24.72
CA LEU A 313 -16.89 3.62 23.32
C LEU A 313 -17.99 2.96 22.51
N ARG A 314 -18.59 3.75 21.61
CA ARG A 314 -19.69 3.32 20.73
C ARG A 314 -19.26 3.38 19.27
N ARG A 315 -19.90 2.58 18.43
CA ARG A 315 -19.73 2.60 16.97
C ARG A 315 -18.29 2.38 16.53
N ALA A 316 -17.58 1.47 17.21
CA ALA A 316 -16.24 1.05 16.79
C ALA A 316 -16.32 0.36 15.41
N LYS A 317 -15.30 0.58 14.56
CA LYS A 317 -15.23 -0.07 13.24
C LYS A 317 -15.07 -1.57 13.41
N ARG A 318 -15.76 -2.36 12.58
CA ARG A 318 -15.70 -3.84 12.62
C ARG A 318 -14.26 -4.36 12.56
N ARG A 319 -13.43 -3.80 11.66
CA ARG A 319 -12.00 -4.14 11.51
C ARG A 319 -11.19 -3.92 12.80
N ASN A 320 -11.59 -2.95 13.64
CA ASN A 320 -10.92 -2.66 14.88
C ASN A 320 -11.24 -3.71 15.95
N MET A 321 -12.37 -4.42 15.85
CA MET A 321 -12.71 -5.51 16.77
C MET A 321 -11.71 -6.67 16.64
N GLU A 322 -11.40 -7.08 15.41
CA GLU A 322 -10.40 -8.12 15.13
C GLU A 322 -9.00 -7.69 15.62
N ARG A 323 -8.64 -6.42 15.42
CA ARG A 323 -7.38 -5.86 15.92
C ARG A 323 -7.32 -5.80 17.44
N LEU A 324 -8.41 -5.40 18.11
CA LEU A 324 -8.50 -5.35 19.57
C LEU A 324 -8.36 -6.74 20.19
N THR A 325 -8.99 -7.75 19.60
CA THR A 325 -8.85 -9.13 20.08
C THR A 325 -7.40 -9.62 19.98
N LEU A 326 -6.68 -9.23 18.92
CA LEU A 326 -5.28 -9.62 18.73
C LEU A 326 -4.30 -8.76 19.53
N ALA A 327 -4.61 -7.49 19.77
CA ALA A 327 -3.77 -6.59 20.56
C ALA A 327 -3.91 -6.87 22.06
N CYS A 328 -5.15 -6.97 22.56
CA CYS A 328 -5.44 -7.11 24.00
C CYS A 328 -5.67 -8.55 24.45
N GLY A 329 -5.82 -9.51 23.53
CA GLY A 329 -6.01 -10.94 23.85
C GLY A 329 -7.44 -11.36 24.24
N GLY A 330 -8.42 -10.47 24.18
CA GLY A 330 -9.82 -10.76 24.51
C GLY A 330 -10.60 -11.42 23.36
N THR A 331 -11.81 -11.87 23.64
CA THR A 331 -12.76 -12.39 22.64
C THR A 331 -13.86 -11.39 22.33
N ALA A 332 -14.18 -11.18 21.04
CA ALA A 332 -15.28 -10.33 20.65
C ALA A 332 -16.64 -10.99 20.97
N MET A 333 -17.38 -10.40 21.90
CA MET A 333 -18.63 -10.97 22.41
C MET A 333 -19.84 -10.52 21.59
N ASN A 334 -20.65 -11.51 21.21
CA ASN A 334 -21.89 -11.29 20.45
C ASN A 334 -23.15 -11.17 21.31
N SER A 335 -23.07 -11.64 22.55
CA SER A 335 -24.17 -11.64 23.51
C SER A 335 -23.63 -11.22 24.88
N VAL A 336 -24.48 -10.58 25.67
CA VAL A 336 -24.16 -10.13 27.04
C VAL A 336 -24.48 -11.24 28.07
N GLU A 337 -25.13 -12.33 27.64
CA GLU A 337 -25.57 -13.39 28.55
C GLU A 337 -24.42 -14.29 29.00
N ASP A 338 -23.48 -14.59 28.09
CA ASP A 338 -22.35 -15.48 28.32
C ASP A 338 -21.06 -14.72 28.66
N LEU A 339 -21.18 -13.63 29.44
CA LEU A 339 -20.03 -12.83 29.85
C LEU A 339 -19.25 -13.51 30.98
N THR A 340 -18.05 -13.99 30.65
CA THR A 340 -17.09 -14.52 31.62
C THR A 340 -15.85 -13.60 31.71
N PRO A 341 -15.11 -13.60 32.84
CA PRO A 341 -13.87 -12.83 32.97
C PRO A 341 -12.81 -13.20 31.91
N ASP A 342 -12.82 -14.45 31.44
CA ASP A 342 -11.86 -14.97 30.45
C ASP A 342 -12.06 -14.35 29.06
N CYS A 343 -13.23 -13.77 28.79
CA CYS A 343 -13.51 -13.07 27.54
C CYS A 343 -12.85 -11.69 27.44
N LEU A 344 -12.36 -11.14 28.56
CA LEU A 344 -11.83 -9.79 28.62
C LEU A 344 -10.39 -9.73 28.10
N GLY A 345 -10.10 -8.71 27.30
CA GLY A 345 -8.72 -8.37 26.96
C GLY A 345 -8.06 -7.54 28.05
N HIS A 346 -6.74 -7.41 27.99
CA HIS A 346 -5.95 -6.61 28.90
C HIS A 346 -5.17 -5.51 28.16
N ALA A 347 -5.14 -4.30 28.72
CA ALA A 347 -4.31 -3.20 28.27
C ALA A 347 -3.77 -2.42 29.46
N GLY A 348 -2.45 -2.24 29.54
CA GLY A 348 -1.84 -1.55 30.69
C GLY A 348 -2.19 -0.06 30.80
N LEU A 349 -2.51 0.60 29.70
CA LEU A 349 -2.95 2.01 29.71
C LEU A 349 -3.97 2.27 28.62
N VAL A 350 -5.12 2.84 29.00
CA VAL A 350 -6.11 3.38 28.07
C VAL A 350 -6.36 4.84 28.40
N TYR A 351 -6.18 5.73 27.43
CA TYR A 351 -6.45 7.15 27.64
C TYR A 351 -7.08 7.81 26.43
N GLU A 352 -7.92 8.81 26.70
CA GLU A 352 -8.50 9.69 25.69
C GLU A 352 -7.60 10.90 25.50
N TYR A 353 -7.22 11.15 24.25
CA TYR A 353 -6.57 12.37 23.81
C TYR A 353 -7.55 13.16 22.94
N THR A 354 -7.87 14.37 23.38
CA THR A 354 -8.74 15.29 22.63
C THR A 354 -7.89 16.28 21.85
N LEU A 355 -8.09 16.38 20.53
CA LEU A 355 -7.48 17.38 19.68
C LEU A 355 -8.56 18.19 18.96
N GLY A 356 -8.74 19.44 19.40
CA GLY A 356 -9.86 20.26 18.93
C GLY A 356 -11.21 19.62 19.30
N GLU A 357 -12.03 19.31 18.30
CA GLU A 357 -13.32 18.63 18.48
C GLU A 357 -13.22 17.10 18.35
N GLU A 358 -12.10 16.59 17.84
CA GLU A 358 -11.88 15.16 17.63
C GLU A 358 -11.30 14.51 18.90
N LYS A 359 -11.74 13.28 19.18
CA LYS A 359 -11.30 12.50 20.34
C LYS A 359 -10.71 11.19 19.85
N TYR A 360 -9.51 10.90 20.31
CA TYR A 360 -8.78 9.69 19.99
C TYR A 360 -8.59 8.89 21.27
N THR A 361 -8.92 7.59 21.26
CA THR A 361 -8.65 6.71 22.40
C THR A 361 -7.44 5.85 22.10
N PHE A 362 -6.43 5.94 22.95
CA PHE A 362 -5.19 5.19 22.86
C PHE A 362 -5.28 4.00 23.78
N ILE A 363 -4.96 2.83 23.26
CA ILE A 363 -4.87 1.57 24.00
C ILE A 363 -3.42 1.11 23.85
N GLU A 364 -2.66 1.21 24.93
CA GLU A 364 -1.21 0.98 24.96
C GLU A 364 -0.82 -0.02 26.04
N LYS A 365 0.42 -0.49 25.97
CA LYS A 365 1.00 -1.45 26.92
C LYS A 365 0.18 -2.74 27.01
N CYS A 366 -0.28 -3.25 25.88
CA CYS A 366 -0.82 -4.61 25.81
C CYS A 366 0.34 -5.61 26.00
N GLU A 367 0.08 -6.76 26.63
CA GLU A 367 1.12 -7.74 26.96
C GLU A 367 1.78 -8.34 25.71
N ASN A 368 0.98 -8.76 24.74
CA ASN A 368 1.43 -9.36 23.48
C ASN A 368 0.70 -8.73 22.29
N PRO A 369 1.03 -7.48 21.90
CA PRO A 369 0.32 -6.78 20.84
C PRO A 369 0.63 -7.44 19.50
N ARG A 370 -0.29 -8.26 18.98
CA ARG A 370 -0.20 -8.80 17.61
C ARG A 370 -0.78 -7.85 16.56
N SER A 371 -1.32 -6.73 17.00
CA SER A 371 -1.77 -5.62 16.16
C SER A 371 -1.21 -4.33 16.74
N VAL A 372 -0.76 -3.45 15.84
CA VAL A 372 -0.10 -2.18 16.16
C VAL A 372 -0.73 -1.06 15.37
N THR A 373 -0.57 0.18 15.85
CA THR A 373 -1.04 1.36 15.14
C THR A 373 0.11 2.30 14.82
N LEU A 374 0.27 2.61 13.54
CA LEU A 374 1.08 3.72 13.07
C LEU A 374 0.21 4.98 13.05
N LEU A 375 0.43 5.86 14.02
CA LEU A 375 -0.26 7.14 14.11
C LEU A 375 0.53 8.19 13.34
N ILE A 376 0.06 8.46 12.12
CA ILE A 376 0.60 9.49 11.24
C ILE A 376 0.01 10.83 11.64
N ARG A 377 0.89 11.77 11.98
CA ARG A 377 0.53 13.16 12.25
C ARG A 377 0.90 14.02 11.06
N GLY A 378 0.15 15.09 10.82
CA GLY A 378 0.46 16.01 9.73
C GLY A 378 -0.50 17.19 9.64
N PRO A 379 -0.03 18.34 9.11
CA PRO A 379 -0.78 19.60 9.10
C PRO A 379 -1.95 19.57 8.13
N ASN A 380 -1.74 18.98 6.97
CA ASN A 380 -2.69 19.01 5.86
C ASN A 380 -3.16 17.61 5.49
N LYS A 381 -4.36 17.52 4.93
CA LYS A 381 -4.91 16.24 4.45
C LYS A 381 -4.05 15.63 3.34
N HIS A 382 -3.54 16.43 2.41
CA HIS A 382 -2.73 15.92 1.30
C HIS A 382 -1.36 15.40 1.76
N THR A 383 -0.73 16.01 2.77
CA THR A 383 0.52 15.51 3.36
C THR A 383 0.27 14.21 4.12
N LEU A 384 -0.82 14.12 4.88
CA LEU A 384 -1.23 12.89 5.57
C LEU A 384 -1.43 11.73 4.59
N THR A 385 -2.17 11.94 3.50
CA THR A 385 -2.37 10.92 2.47
C THR A 385 -1.04 10.49 1.84
N GLN A 386 -0.14 11.43 1.52
CA GLN A 386 1.17 11.11 0.97
C GLN A 386 2.00 10.25 1.92
N ILE A 387 2.06 10.60 3.20
CA ILE A 387 2.83 9.84 4.21
C ILE A 387 2.21 8.47 4.39
N LYS A 388 0.88 8.36 4.40
CA LYS A 388 0.17 7.09 4.48
C LYS A 388 0.47 6.17 3.31
N ASP A 389 0.45 6.70 2.08
CA ASP A 389 0.78 5.94 0.89
C ASP A 389 2.25 5.46 0.95
N ALA A 390 3.17 6.34 1.40
CA ALA A 390 4.58 5.98 1.61
C ALA A 390 4.78 4.89 2.67
N VAL A 391 4.08 4.99 3.80
CA VAL A 391 4.13 3.99 4.88
C VAL A 391 3.58 2.65 4.40
N ARG A 392 2.49 2.65 3.63
CA ARG A 392 1.90 1.43 3.05
C ARG A 392 2.90 0.72 2.14
N ASP A 393 3.55 1.45 1.25
CA ASP A 393 4.54 0.89 0.32
C ASP A 393 5.77 0.38 1.08
N GLY A 394 6.25 1.13 2.10
CA GLY A 394 7.33 0.72 2.98
C GLY A 394 7.02 -0.56 3.77
N LEU A 395 5.81 -0.68 4.33
CA LEU A 395 5.34 -1.89 5.03
C LEU A 395 5.34 -3.11 4.09
N ARG A 396 4.89 -2.93 2.84
CA ARG A 396 4.91 -3.98 1.81
C ARG A 396 6.35 -4.36 1.42
N ALA A 397 7.24 -3.39 1.24
CA ALA A 397 8.64 -3.64 0.93
C ALA A 397 9.35 -4.46 2.03
N VAL A 398 9.14 -4.11 3.31
CA VAL A 398 9.69 -4.87 4.44
C VAL A 398 9.09 -6.27 4.52
N LYS A 399 7.77 -6.40 4.34
CA LYS A 399 7.09 -7.70 4.27
C LYS A 399 7.72 -8.59 3.20
N ASN A 400 7.88 -8.08 1.98
CA ASN A 400 8.45 -8.83 0.87
C ASN A 400 9.88 -9.28 1.18
N ALA A 401 10.70 -8.45 1.84
CA ALA A 401 12.06 -8.84 2.22
C ALA A 401 12.06 -10.03 3.19
N ILE A 402 11.13 -10.05 4.15
CA ILE A 402 11.00 -11.15 5.11
C ILE A 402 10.50 -12.44 4.43
N GLU A 403 9.52 -12.34 3.53
CA GLU A 403 8.96 -13.50 2.83
C GLU A 403 9.93 -14.08 1.79
N ASP A 404 10.67 -13.22 1.07
CA ASP A 404 11.63 -13.65 0.04
C ASP A 404 12.92 -14.24 0.63
N GLY A 405 13.32 -13.82 1.85
CA GLY A 405 14.59 -14.20 2.47
C GLY A 405 15.85 -13.76 1.69
N CYS A 406 15.67 -12.89 0.70
CA CYS A 406 16.74 -12.38 -0.13
C CYS A 406 16.43 -10.95 -0.61
N VAL A 407 17.48 -10.19 -0.84
CA VAL A 407 17.43 -8.80 -1.31
C VAL A 407 18.39 -8.61 -2.48
N VAL A 408 18.14 -7.61 -3.31
CA VAL A 408 18.94 -7.31 -4.48
C VAL A 408 19.50 -5.89 -4.34
N PRO A 409 20.78 -5.63 -4.69
CA PRO A 409 21.30 -4.27 -4.65
C PRO A 409 20.54 -3.36 -5.62
N GLY A 410 20.11 -2.20 -5.12
CA GLY A 410 19.30 -1.23 -5.85
C GLY A 410 20.13 -0.25 -6.69
N ALA A 411 19.67 1.01 -6.78
CA ALA A 411 20.35 2.11 -7.48
C ALA A 411 20.68 1.85 -8.97
N GLY A 412 19.95 0.93 -9.63
CA GLY A 412 20.20 0.56 -11.02
C GLY A 412 21.30 -0.51 -11.20
N ALA A 413 21.86 -1.06 -10.12
CA ALA A 413 22.97 -2.01 -10.20
C ALA A 413 22.57 -3.33 -10.87
N LEU A 414 21.38 -3.85 -10.53
CA LEU A 414 20.83 -5.04 -11.17
C LEU A 414 20.64 -4.82 -12.67
N GLU A 415 20.07 -3.69 -13.07
CA GLU A 415 19.77 -3.37 -14.47
C GLU A 415 21.04 -3.32 -15.32
N VAL A 416 22.12 -2.72 -14.79
CA VAL A 416 23.43 -2.70 -15.44
C VAL A 416 24.02 -4.11 -15.54
N ALA A 417 23.96 -4.89 -14.47
CA ALA A 417 24.47 -6.26 -14.45
C ALA A 417 23.74 -7.17 -15.46
N VAL A 418 22.41 -7.08 -15.51
CA VAL A 418 21.57 -7.85 -16.44
C VAL A 418 21.83 -7.41 -17.88
N ALA A 419 21.90 -6.11 -18.16
CA ALA A 419 22.21 -5.61 -19.50
C ALA A 419 23.57 -6.14 -20.00
N ASN A 420 24.61 -6.08 -19.16
CA ASN A 420 25.93 -6.61 -19.50
C ASN A 420 25.92 -8.13 -19.74
N ALA A 421 25.19 -8.88 -18.91
CA ALA A 421 25.04 -10.33 -19.08
C ALA A 421 24.31 -10.68 -20.39
N LEU A 422 23.26 -9.93 -20.75
CA LEU A 422 22.52 -10.13 -22.00
C LEU A 422 23.36 -9.81 -23.24
N VAL A 423 24.16 -8.74 -23.20
CA VAL A 423 25.09 -8.41 -24.28
C VAL A 423 26.13 -9.53 -24.48
N LYS A 424 26.64 -10.11 -23.39
CA LYS A 424 27.54 -11.29 -23.44
C LYS A 424 26.83 -12.55 -23.94
N HIS A 425 25.53 -12.70 -23.66
CA HIS A 425 24.73 -13.85 -24.08
C HIS A 425 24.31 -13.78 -25.56
N LYS A 426 24.19 -12.57 -26.13
CA LYS A 426 23.74 -12.31 -27.49
C LYS A 426 24.35 -13.22 -28.57
N PRO A 427 25.67 -13.50 -28.61
CA PRO A 427 26.27 -14.36 -29.65
C PRO A 427 25.76 -15.80 -29.64
N SER A 428 25.25 -16.28 -28.50
CA SER A 428 24.74 -17.65 -28.34
C SER A 428 23.32 -17.85 -28.89
N VAL A 429 22.55 -16.76 -29.00
CA VAL A 429 21.18 -16.79 -29.53
C VAL A 429 21.22 -16.91 -31.04
N LYS A 430 20.43 -17.79 -31.64
CA LYS A 430 20.49 -18.02 -33.10
C LYS A 430 19.64 -17.03 -33.88
N GLY A 431 20.17 -16.55 -35.01
CA GLY A 431 19.41 -15.82 -36.01
C GLY A 431 19.05 -14.39 -35.62
N ARG A 432 17.94 -13.88 -36.18
CA ARG A 432 17.53 -12.46 -36.05
C ARG A 432 16.99 -12.10 -34.66
N ALA A 433 16.65 -13.08 -33.82
CA ALA A 433 16.19 -12.87 -32.45
C ALA A 433 17.26 -12.18 -31.56
N GLN A 434 18.55 -12.25 -31.94
CA GLN A 434 19.64 -11.51 -31.29
C GLN A 434 19.38 -9.99 -31.21
N LEU A 435 18.66 -9.42 -32.18
CA LEU A 435 18.31 -8.01 -32.19
C LEU A 435 17.27 -7.67 -31.12
N GLY A 436 16.32 -8.58 -30.87
CA GLY A 436 15.37 -8.43 -29.76
C GLY A 436 16.06 -8.50 -28.39
N VAL A 437 17.06 -9.37 -28.24
CA VAL A 437 17.86 -9.46 -26.99
C VAL A 437 18.66 -8.17 -26.77
N GLN A 438 19.23 -7.59 -27.83
CA GLN A 438 19.93 -6.30 -27.77
C GLN A 438 18.96 -5.18 -27.34
N ALA A 439 17.79 -5.07 -27.99
CA ALA A 439 16.77 -4.09 -27.63
C ALA A 439 16.38 -4.21 -26.15
N PHE A 440 16.24 -5.44 -25.63
CA PHE A 440 15.90 -5.68 -24.24
C PHE A 440 17.02 -5.20 -23.29
N ALA A 441 18.27 -5.54 -23.59
CA ALA A 441 19.42 -5.12 -22.78
C ALA A 441 19.54 -3.59 -22.70
N ASP A 442 19.37 -2.90 -23.83
CA ASP A 442 19.46 -1.44 -23.90
C ASP A 442 18.29 -0.75 -23.19
N ALA A 443 17.10 -1.37 -23.19
CA ALA A 443 15.92 -0.86 -22.52
C ALA A 443 16.02 -0.89 -21.00
N LEU A 444 16.65 -1.91 -20.40
CA LEU A 444 16.83 -2.00 -18.95
C LEU A 444 17.65 -0.84 -18.37
N LEU A 445 18.57 -0.28 -19.17
CA LEU A 445 19.39 0.86 -18.77
C LEU A 445 18.59 2.16 -18.59
N ILE A 446 17.28 2.17 -18.87
CA ILE A 446 16.43 3.35 -18.63
C ILE A 446 16.37 3.75 -17.16
N ILE A 447 16.39 2.79 -16.23
CA ILE A 447 16.32 3.06 -14.79
C ILE A 447 17.52 3.89 -14.33
N PRO A 448 18.79 3.42 -14.49
CA PRO A 448 19.95 4.22 -14.09
C PRO A 448 20.06 5.55 -14.85
N LYS A 449 19.69 5.58 -16.15
CA LYS A 449 19.66 6.83 -16.94
C LYS A 449 18.71 7.86 -16.33
N VAL A 450 17.47 7.46 -16.03
CA VAL A 450 16.46 8.37 -15.47
C VAL A 450 16.82 8.78 -14.05
N LEU A 451 17.39 7.88 -13.24
CA LEU A 451 17.86 8.20 -11.89
C LEU A 451 18.97 9.27 -11.91
N ALA A 452 19.98 9.13 -12.78
CA ALA A 452 21.02 10.13 -12.96
C ALA A 452 20.46 11.47 -13.44
N GLN A 453 19.56 11.42 -14.43
CA GLN A 453 18.94 12.62 -14.99
C GLN A 453 18.06 13.37 -13.98
N ASN A 454 17.24 12.66 -13.19
CA ASN A 454 16.42 13.27 -12.14
C ASN A 454 17.28 13.89 -11.03
N SER A 455 18.53 13.43 -10.88
CA SER A 455 19.50 13.98 -9.96
C SER A 455 20.28 15.17 -10.54
N GLY A 456 20.07 15.50 -11.82
CA GLY A 456 20.70 16.64 -12.50
C GLY A 456 22.04 16.34 -13.18
N TYR A 457 22.48 15.08 -13.19
CA TYR A 457 23.72 14.66 -13.84
C TYR A 457 23.49 14.26 -15.29
N ASP A 458 24.57 14.24 -16.09
CA ASP A 458 24.50 13.72 -17.45
C ASP A 458 24.28 12.20 -17.42
N PRO A 459 23.18 11.68 -18.00
CA PRO A 459 22.85 10.27 -17.91
C PRO A 459 23.80 9.38 -18.71
N GLN A 460 24.47 9.90 -19.75
CA GLN A 460 25.37 9.09 -20.57
C GLN A 460 26.72 8.92 -19.87
N GLU A 461 27.31 10.01 -19.40
CA GLU A 461 28.58 9.99 -18.68
C GLU A 461 28.49 9.10 -17.43
N THR A 462 27.43 9.30 -16.63
CA THR A 462 27.20 8.53 -15.41
C THR A 462 27.04 7.03 -15.70
N LEU A 463 26.29 6.68 -16.75
CA LEU A 463 26.08 5.29 -17.13
C LEU A 463 27.37 4.61 -17.57
N VAL A 464 28.21 5.29 -18.36
CA VAL A 464 29.51 4.75 -18.81
C VAL A 464 30.43 4.50 -17.63
N LYS A 465 30.45 5.41 -16.64
CA LYS A 465 31.24 5.22 -15.40
C LYS A 465 30.77 3.98 -14.63
N VAL A 466 29.46 3.83 -14.41
CA VAL A 466 28.90 2.67 -13.70
C VAL A 466 29.13 1.36 -14.45
N GLN A 467 29.00 1.37 -15.79
CA GLN A 467 29.28 0.18 -16.60
C GLN A 467 30.76 -0.23 -16.53
N THR A 468 31.67 0.74 -16.64
CA THR A 468 33.12 0.50 -16.55
C THR A 468 33.47 -0.08 -15.18
N GLU A 469 33.03 0.57 -14.10
CA GLU A 469 33.29 0.14 -12.73
C GLU A 469 32.74 -1.27 -12.45
N HIS A 470 31.53 -1.57 -12.94
CA HIS A 470 30.93 -2.91 -12.78
C HIS A 470 31.74 -3.99 -13.52
N VAL A 471 32.27 -3.68 -14.71
CA VAL A 471 33.08 -4.62 -15.49
C VAL A 471 34.46 -4.84 -14.84
N GLU A 472 35.07 -3.78 -14.29
CA GLU A 472 36.39 -3.85 -13.65
C GLU A 472 36.34 -4.52 -12.27
N SER A 473 35.38 -4.12 -11.43
CA SER A 473 35.25 -4.62 -10.05
C SER A 473 34.53 -5.97 -9.97
N GLY A 474 33.66 -6.27 -10.93
CA GLY A 474 32.71 -7.38 -10.84
C GLY A 474 31.65 -7.22 -9.73
N GLN A 475 31.64 -6.07 -9.04
CA GLN A 475 30.71 -5.78 -7.95
C GLN A 475 29.44 -5.12 -8.48
N LEU A 476 28.35 -5.21 -7.70
CA LEU A 476 27.05 -4.64 -8.06
C LEU A 476 27.05 -3.13 -7.77
N THR A 477 27.51 -2.39 -8.78
CA THR A 477 27.67 -0.94 -8.77
C THR A 477 26.44 -0.26 -9.35
N GLY A 478 25.88 0.70 -8.61
CA GLY A 478 24.77 1.55 -9.03
C GLY A 478 25.17 3.03 -9.09
N VAL A 479 24.18 3.90 -9.31
CA VAL A 479 24.37 5.36 -9.40
C VAL A 479 24.20 6.01 -8.04
N ASP A 480 25.18 6.79 -7.59
CA ASP A 480 24.98 7.71 -6.46
C ASP A 480 24.23 8.97 -6.93
N LEU A 481 23.10 9.23 -6.29
CA LEU A 481 22.19 10.32 -6.63
C LEU A 481 22.63 11.68 -6.05
N ASN A 482 23.66 11.72 -5.20
CA ASN A 482 24.20 12.96 -4.65
C ASN A 482 25.52 13.40 -5.29
N THR A 483 26.24 12.50 -5.94
CA THR A 483 27.54 12.78 -6.57
C THR A 483 27.52 12.52 -8.08
N GLY A 484 26.66 11.62 -8.57
CA GLY A 484 26.68 11.13 -9.95
C GLY A 484 27.79 10.12 -10.22
N GLU A 485 28.46 9.63 -9.18
CA GLU A 485 29.56 8.66 -9.27
C GLU A 485 29.08 7.21 -9.09
N PRO A 486 29.83 6.23 -9.61
CA PRO A 486 29.55 4.82 -9.35
C PRO A 486 29.71 4.49 -7.86
N MET A 487 28.72 3.80 -7.30
CA MET A 487 28.73 3.37 -5.90
C MET A 487 28.34 1.90 -5.75
N VAL A 488 28.95 1.18 -4.81
CA VAL A 488 28.54 -0.19 -4.50
C VAL A 488 27.23 -0.14 -3.70
N ALA A 489 26.12 -0.49 -4.33
CA ALA A 489 24.78 -0.33 -3.76
C ALA A 489 24.58 -1.12 -2.46
N ALA A 490 25.18 -2.32 -2.39
CA ALA A 490 25.15 -3.16 -1.20
C ALA A 490 25.86 -2.52 0.02
N ALA A 491 26.96 -1.80 -0.20
CA ALA A 491 27.72 -1.14 0.87
C ALA A 491 27.01 0.12 1.38
N ALA A 492 26.24 0.78 0.52
CA ALA A 492 25.46 1.95 0.88
C ALA A 492 24.08 1.64 1.48
N GLY A 493 23.75 0.36 1.66
CA GLY A 493 22.46 -0.06 2.21
C GLY A 493 21.28 0.23 1.29
N ILE A 494 21.48 0.29 -0.02
CA ILE A 494 20.40 0.52 -0.99
C ILE A 494 19.94 -0.83 -1.53
N TRP A 495 18.76 -1.27 -1.10
CA TRP A 495 18.22 -2.60 -1.39
C TRP A 495 16.85 -2.52 -2.05
N ASP A 496 16.68 -3.31 -3.10
CA ASP A 496 15.40 -3.59 -3.75
C ASP A 496 14.96 -5.03 -3.43
N ASN A 497 13.65 -5.26 -3.33
CA ASN A 497 13.12 -6.61 -3.11
C ASN A 497 13.26 -7.50 -4.36
N TYR A 498 13.57 -8.78 -4.14
CA TYR A 498 13.68 -9.77 -5.21
C TYR A 498 12.34 -9.96 -5.94
N ASN A 499 11.23 -10.13 -5.22
CA ASN A 499 9.91 -10.32 -5.84
C ASN A 499 9.50 -9.12 -6.71
N VAL A 500 9.79 -7.88 -6.27
CA VAL A 500 9.53 -6.67 -7.06
C VAL A 500 10.23 -6.76 -8.43
N LYS A 501 11.55 -7.02 -8.44
CA LYS A 501 12.34 -7.10 -9.69
C LYS A 501 11.94 -8.29 -10.55
N LYS A 502 11.64 -9.44 -9.94
CA LYS A 502 11.19 -10.65 -10.65
C LYS A 502 9.89 -10.41 -11.39
N GLN A 503 8.88 -9.88 -10.70
CA GLN A 503 7.58 -9.58 -11.30
C GLN A 503 7.70 -8.46 -12.34
N LEU A 504 8.48 -7.42 -12.06
CA LEU A 504 8.78 -6.35 -13.00
C LEU A 504 9.29 -6.89 -14.35
N LEU A 505 10.36 -7.70 -14.34
CA LEU A 505 10.93 -8.28 -15.57
C LEU A 505 9.92 -9.15 -16.32
N HIS A 506 9.09 -9.91 -15.58
CA HIS A 506 8.07 -10.75 -16.18
C HIS A 506 6.94 -9.91 -16.81
N SER A 507 6.31 -9.03 -16.04
CA SER A 507 5.17 -8.21 -16.45
C SER A 507 5.53 -7.25 -17.58
N CYS A 508 6.70 -6.59 -17.52
CA CYS A 508 7.15 -5.70 -18.58
C CYS A 508 7.26 -6.43 -19.92
N THR A 509 7.87 -7.62 -19.91
CA THR A 509 8.12 -8.39 -21.13
C THR A 509 6.82 -8.88 -21.76
N VAL A 510 5.94 -9.48 -20.95
CA VAL A 510 4.66 -10.03 -21.44
C VAL A 510 3.83 -8.93 -22.11
N ILE A 511 3.77 -7.74 -21.51
CA ILE A 511 2.96 -6.64 -22.02
C ILE A 511 3.59 -5.98 -23.23
N ALA A 512 4.90 -5.74 -23.21
CA ALA A 512 5.61 -5.21 -24.39
C ALA A 512 5.46 -6.15 -25.59
N SER A 513 5.67 -7.45 -25.40
CA SER A 513 5.47 -8.47 -26.44
C SER A 513 4.04 -8.48 -26.97
N ASN A 514 3.03 -8.41 -26.10
CA ASN A 514 1.63 -8.38 -26.52
C ASN A 514 1.29 -7.11 -27.31
N ILE A 515 1.76 -5.94 -26.88
CA ILE A 515 1.51 -4.66 -27.57
C ILE A 515 2.19 -4.63 -28.94
N LEU A 516 3.40 -5.18 -29.08
CA LEU A 516 4.12 -5.27 -30.36
C LEU A 516 3.42 -6.16 -31.39
N LEU A 517 2.64 -7.14 -30.94
CA LEU A 517 1.92 -8.08 -31.80
C LEU A 517 0.52 -7.57 -32.22
N VAL A 518 0.14 -6.36 -31.80
CA VAL A 518 -1.11 -5.73 -32.25
C VAL A 518 -0.90 -5.11 -33.63
N ASP A 519 -1.52 -5.71 -34.64
CA ASP A 519 -1.51 -5.21 -36.01
C ASP A 519 -2.71 -4.32 -36.34
N GLU A 520 -3.83 -4.42 -35.66
CA GLU A 520 -5.01 -3.57 -35.93
C GLU A 520 -5.67 -3.08 -34.64
N ILE A 521 -5.91 -1.76 -34.54
CA ILE A 521 -6.72 -1.16 -33.46
C ILE A 521 -8.05 -0.76 -34.08
N MET A 522 -9.12 -1.40 -33.63
CA MET A 522 -10.48 -1.17 -34.13
C MET A 522 -11.35 -0.55 -33.04
N ARG A 523 -11.94 0.60 -33.34
CA ARG A 523 -13.01 1.17 -32.53
C ARG A 523 -14.34 0.83 -33.18
N ALA A 524 -14.97 -0.23 -32.69
CA ALA A 524 -16.30 -0.64 -33.08
C ALA A 524 -17.05 -1.14 -31.84
N GLY A 525 -18.32 -0.75 -31.71
CA GLY A 525 -19.17 -1.17 -30.61
C GLY A 525 -20.62 -0.84 -30.92
N MET A 526 -21.54 -1.55 -30.29
CA MET A 526 -22.96 -1.17 -30.35
C MET A 526 -23.10 0.21 -29.74
N SER A 527 -23.66 1.15 -30.50
CA SER A 527 -24.07 2.43 -29.95
C SER A 527 -25.13 2.16 -28.89
N SER A 528 -24.77 2.30 -27.61
CA SER A 528 -25.76 2.37 -26.53
C SER A 528 -26.46 3.73 -26.57
N LEU A 529 -27.14 4.01 -27.68
CA LEU A 529 -28.19 5.02 -27.75
C LEU A 529 -29.51 4.29 -27.53
N LYS A 530 -29.74 3.87 -26.28
CA LYS A 530 -31.06 3.97 -25.67
C LYS A 530 -30.99 5.22 -24.79
N GLY A 531 -31.39 6.35 -25.36
CA GLY A 531 -31.34 7.69 -24.77
C GLY A 531 -31.58 8.71 -25.85
#